data_AF-A0A3N4G714-F1
#
_entry.id   AF-A0A3N4G714-F1
#
_cell.length_a   1.000
_cell.length_b   1.000
_cell.length_c   1.000
_cell.angle_alpha   90.00
_cell.angle_beta   90.00
_cell.angle_gamma   90.00
#
_symmetry.space_group_name_H-M   'P 1'
#
loop_
_entity.id
_entity.type
_entity.pdbx_description
1 polymer ?
#
loop_
_entity_poly.entity_id
_entity_poly.type
_entity_poly.pdbx_seq_one_letter_code
_entity_poly.pdbx_strand_id
1 'polypeptide(L)'
;MSAHWHKELYMFLAPFILIAAIIYTVARTLTTNDSAPQSTSYLRYRATMRKRLKAAIIPPIAAAVILTTYGIVAQALDPTNPNVVPEPLRITLGLLWWPGICLFPLLAMLLTEKTTRPSGPPVATLAPRGTRELIPRWLLRFVSSICLIAALTPLILVSPLGATRIMRSANNPPTVNYSVDGTDIWMAYVVFLVAAILTVSVIRVTIRRRDIDPITGSDGWSRSGTAVRALCVLYIPAALVIVNGLTVPRNAALAYLDHIRAGGESIDGWPRWLASTAPAYIADGTSAMLMLGVVVALVIFARPPMPRALALTAESPIPAPHHNTNDPNDPNDQAAAR
;
A
#
# COMPACT_ATOMS: atom_id res chain seq x y z
N MET A 1 -11.12 -16.20 30.73
CA MET A 1 -11.34 -15.02 29.86
C MET A 1 -11.23 -15.47 28.42
N SER A 2 -12.35 -15.51 27.70
CA SER A 2 -12.50 -16.26 26.45
C SER A 2 -11.90 -15.54 25.24
N ALA A 3 -11.27 -16.31 24.35
CA ALA A 3 -10.72 -15.86 23.06
C ALA A 3 -11.73 -15.12 22.15
N HIS A 4 -13.02 -15.19 22.50
CA HIS A 4 -14.11 -14.45 21.86
C HIS A 4 -13.97 -12.93 22.02
N TRP A 5 -13.56 -12.45 23.21
CA TRP A 5 -13.38 -11.01 23.48
C TRP A 5 -12.23 -10.42 22.67
N HIS A 6 -11.15 -11.18 22.44
CA HIS A 6 -10.07 -10.71 21.58
C HIS A 6 -10.50 -10.61 20.11
N LYS A 7 -11.30 -11.55 19.60
CA LYS A 7 -11.80 -11.48 18.21
C LYS A 7 -12.68 -10.25 17.96
N GLU A 8 -13.60 -9.93 18.87
CA GLU A 8 -14.44 -8.74 18.73
C GLU A 8 -13.66 -7.44 18.91
N LEU A 9 -12.76 -7.38 19.89
CA LEU A 9 -11.93 -6.20 20.11
C LEU A 9 -11.02 -5.92 18.91
N TYR A 10 -10.42 -6.95 18.29
CA TYR A 10 -9.63 -6.81 17.07
C TYR A 10 -10.47 -6.42 15.84
N MET A 11 -11.68 -6.97 15.69
CA MET A 11 -12.60 -6.58 14.61
C MET A 11 -13.05 -5.11 14.74
N PHE A 12 -13.23 -4.62 15.97
CA PHE A 12 -13.57 -3.23 16.22
C PHE A 12 -12.36 -2.28 16.13
N LEU A 13 -11.19 -2.62 16.71
CA LEU A 13 -10.03 -1.72 16.71
C LEU A 13 -9.29 -1.64 15.36
N ALA A 14 -9.19 -2.73 14.61
CA ALA A 14 -8.48 -2.76 13.34
C ALA A 14 -8.96 -1.68 12.33
N PRO A 15 -10.27 -1.47 12.10
CA PRO A 15 -10.74 -0.41 11.22
C PRO A 15 -10.42 0.98 11.77
N PHE A 16 -10.51 1.23 13.09
CA PHE A 16 -10.12 2.53 13.67
C PHE A 16 -8.63 2.81 13.52
N ILE A 17 -7.77 1.81 13.72
CA ILE A 17 -6.31 1.94 13.53
C ILE A 17 -6.00 2.21 12.06
N LEU A 18 -6.65 1.51 11.13
CA LEU A 18 -6.48 1.73 9.70
C LEU A 18 -6.93 3.14 9.29
N ILE A 19 -8.09 3.59 9.77
CA ILE A 19 -8.60 4.94 9.54
C ILE A 19 -7.64 5.98 10.11
N ALA A 20 -7.17 5.80 11.35
CA ALA A 20 -6.19 6.70 11.96
C ALA A 20 -4.87 6.73 11.17
N ALA A 21 -4.41 5.58 10.67
CA ALA A 21 -3.22 5.49 9.82
C ALA A 21 -3.42 6.20 8.48
N ILE A 22 -4.59 6.07 7.85
CA ILE A 22 -4.95 6.79 6.62
C ILE A 22 -4.98 8.30 6.90
N ILE A 23 -5.67 8.74 7.96
CA ILE A 23 -5.75 10.15 8.35
C ILE A 23 -4.36 10.70 8.64
N TYR A 24 -3.53 9.98 9.39
CA TYR A 24 -2.15 10.37 9.66
C TYR A 24 -1.32 10.48 8.38
N THR A 25 -1.47 9.51 7.47
CA THR A 25 -0.76 9.49 6.19
C THR A 25 -1.16 10.68 5.33
N VAL A 26 -2.46 10.96 5.24
CA VAL A 26 -3.00 12.13 4.56
C VAL A 26 -2.49 13.40 5.23
N ALA A 27 -2.75 13.61 6.52
CA ALA A 27 -2.32 14.79 7.26
C ALA A 27 -0.81 15.05 7.07
N ARG A 28 0.04 14.03 7.17
CA ARG A 28 1.50 14.18 7.09
C ARG A 28 2.02 14.33 5.67
N THR A 29 1.45 13.66 4.68
CA THR A 29 1.85 13.86 3.28
C THR A 29 1.38 15.21 2.72
N LEU A 30 0.31 15.76 3.30
CA LEU A 30 -0.34 16.98 2.86
C LEU A 30 0.09 18.25 3.59
N THR A 31 0.68 18.14 4.79
CA THR A 31 1.21 19.27 5.56
C THR A 31 2.60 19.70 5.05
N THR A 32 2.79 21.01 4.92
CA THR A 32 4.09 21.63 4.68
C THR A 32 4.98 21.39 5.89
N ASN A 33 6.14 20.78 5.65
CA ASN A 33 7.24 20.83 6.61
C ASN A 33 8.13 21.99 6.14
N ASP A 34 8.50 22.84 7.10
CA ASP A 34 9.13 24.16 6.91
C ASP A 34 10.64 24.09 6.68
N SER A 35 11.20 22.89 6.52
CA SER A 35 12.60 22.70 6.21
C SER A 35 12.83 23.00 4.72
N ALA A 36 13.09 24.29 4.46
CA ALA A 36 13.19 24.89 3.15
C ALA A 36 14.16 24.12 2.24
N PRO A 37 13.71 23.61 1.08
CA PRO A 37 14.62 23.03 0.11
C PRO A 37 15.44 24.12 -0.60
N GLN A 38 16.69 23.79 -0.91
CA GLN A 38 17.67 24.73 -1.45
C GLN A 38 17.42 25.15 -2.92
N SER A 39 16.49 24.52 -3.65
CA SER A 39 16.20 24.85 -5.05
C SER A 39 14.72 25.10 -5.38
N THR A 40 14.46 26.13 -6.19
CA THR A 40 13.12 26.54 -6.65
C THR A 40 12.45 25.51 -7.54
N SER A 41 13.23 24.74 -8.30
CA SER A 41 12.77 23.61 -9.12
C SER A 41 12.19 22.48 -8.25
N TYR A 42 12.85 22.16 -7.13
CA TYR A 42 12.37 21.13 -6.20
C TYR A 42 11.11 21.57 -5.45
N LEU A 43 10.99 22.85 -5.08
CA LEU A 43 9.75 23.41 -4.51
C LEU A 43 8.55 23.20 -5.43
N ARG A 44 8.68 23.52 -6.72
CA ARG A 44 7.61 23.37 -7.71
C ARG A 44 7.23 21.91 -7.93
N TYR A 45 8.22 21.00 -8.00
CA TYR A 45 7.96 19.56 -8.07
C TYR A 45 7.17 19.07 -6.85
N ARG A 46 7.63 19.40 -5.63
CA ARG A 46 6.98 19.01 -4.37
C ARG A 46 5.55 19.51 -4.29
N ALA A 47 5.30 20.78 -4.64
CA ALA A 47 3.96 21.35 -4.68
C ALA A 47 3.06 20.59 -5.67
N THR A 48 3.58 20.29 -6.86
CA THR A 48 2.84 19.55 -7.91
C THR A 48 2.51 18.13 -7.48
N MET A 49 3.49 17.41 -6.94
CA MET A 49 3.35 16.03 -6.45
C MET A 49 2.29 15.94 -5.34
N ARG A 50 2.37 16.84 -4.35
CA ARG A 50 1.39 16.91 -3.26
C ARG A 50 0.01 17.26 -3.78
N LYS A 51 -0.12 18.24 -4.67
CA LYS A 51 -1.41 18.62 -5.26
C LYS A 51 -2.07 17.44 -5.98
N ARG A 52 -1.31 16.67 -6.74
CA ARG A 52 -1.82 15.50 -7.47
C ARG A 52 -2.15 14.34 -6.56
N LEU A 53 -1.34 14.10 -5.52
CA LEU A 53 -1.66 13.09 -4.50
C LEU A 53 -2.90 13.46 -3.69
N LYS A 54 -3.12 14.74 -3.36
CA LYS A 54 -4.39 15.21 -2.78
C LYS A 54 -5.56 14.82 -3.66
N ALA A 55 -5.50 15.22 -4.94
CA ALA A 55 -6.55 14.92 -5.91
C ALA A 55 -6.77 13.41 -6.12
N ALA A 56 -5.73 12.59 -5.95
CA ALA A 56 -5.82 11.13 -6.08
C ALA A 56 -6.38 10.42 -4.85
N ILE A 57 -6.14 10.95 -3.64
CA ILE A 57 -6.58 10.31 -2.38
C ILE A 57 -8.00 10.72 -1.99
N ILE A 58 -8.47 11.90 -2.40
CA ILE A 58 -9.82 12.39 -2.08
C ILE A 58 -10.93 11.46 -2.62
N PRO A 59 -10.94 11.03 -3.90
CA PRO A 59 -12.05 10.25 -4.44
C PRO A 59 -12.24 8.89 -3.74
N PRO A 60 -11.20 8.09 -3.44
CA PRO A 60 -11.36 6.85 -2.68
C PRO A 60 -11.92 7.10 -1.28
N ILE A 61 -11.42 8.11 -0.56
CA ILE A 61 -11.93 8.43 0.78
C ILE A 61 -13.40 8.83 0.71
N ALA A 62 -13.78 9.68 -0.23
CA ALA A 62 -15.17 10.07 -0.44
C ALA A 62 -16.04 8.84 -0.76
N ALA A 63 -15.57 7.92 -1.60
CA ALA A 63 -16.26 6.68 -1.91
C ALA A 63 -16.50 5.82 -0.67
N ALA A 64 -15.49 5.65 0.18
CA ALA A 64 -15.62 4.91 1.44
C ALA A 64 -16.61 5.55 2.39
N VAL A 65 -16.56 6.87 2.56
CA VAL A 65 -17.50 7.59 3.43
C VAL A 65 -18.93 7.44 2.93
N ILE A 66 -19.17 7.61 1.62
CA ILE A 66 -20.50 7.45 1.03
C ILE A 66 -21.00 6.02 1.21
N LEU A 67 -20.18 5.00 0.90
CA LEU A 67 -20.54 3.59 1.09
C LEU A 67 -20.88 3.26 2.55
N THR A 68 -20.07 3.76 3.48
CA THR A 68 -20.24 3.48 4.92
C THR A 68 -21.50 4.17 5.45
N THR A 69 -21.68 5.46 5.18
CA THR A 69 -22.86 6.22 5.61
C THR A 69 -24.13 5.63 5.02
N TYR A 70 -24.12 5.29 3.72
CA TYR A 70 -25.26 4.65 3.08
C TYR A 70 -25.55 3.29 3.71
N GLY A 71 -24.53 2.46 3.95
CA GLY A 71 -24.68 1.16 4.61
C GLY A 71 -25.29 1.26 6.03
N ILE A 72 -24.91 2.27 6.80
CA ILE A 72 -25.48 2.51 8.14
C ILE A 72 -26.95 2.95 8.04
N VAL A 73 -27.24 3.95 7.19
CA VAL A 73 -28.61 4.46 7.00
C VAL A 73 -29.53 3.35 6.48
N ALA A 74 -29.03 2.58 5.52
CA ALA A 74 -29.68 1.40 4.98
C ALA A 74 -30.08 0.38 6.05
N GLN A 75 -29.13 -0.05 6.88
CA GLN A 75 -29.37 -1.02 7.97
C GLN A 75 -30.33 -0.46 9.03
N ALA A 76 -30.30 0.85 9.28
CA ALA A 76 -31.22 1.49 10.21
C ALA A 76 -32.66 1.58 9.68
N LEU A 77 -32.83 1.74 8.36
CA LEU A 77 -34.15 1.86 7.72
C LEU A 77 -34.77 0.50 7.40
N ASP A 78 -33.98 -0.47 6.96
CA ASP A 78 -34.42 -1.83 6.66
C ASP A 78 -33.33 -2.84 7.05
N PRO A 79 -33.35 -3.35 8.30
CA PRO A 79 -32.36 -4.30 8.78
C PRO A 79 -32.46 -5.67 8.11
N THR A 80 -33.52 -5.94 7.35
CA THR A 80 -33.75 -7.24 6.69
C THR A 80 -33.22 -7.28 5.26
N ASN A 81 -32.87 -6.14 4.66
CA ASN A 81 -32.38 -6.07 3.29
C ASN A 81 -30.84 -6.08 3.24
N PRO A 82 -30.19 -7.17 2.78
CA PRO A 82 -28.74 -7.24 2.69
C PRO A 82 -28.14 -6.44 1.50
N ASN A 83 -28.96 -5.95 0.57
CA ASN A 83 -28.53 -5.30 -0.67
C ASN A 83 -29.14 -3.90 -0.83
N VAL A 84 -28.94 -3.06 0.17
CA VAL A 84 -29.63 -1.75 0.20
C VAL A 84 -29.05 -0.74 -0.80
N VAL A 85 -27.79 -0.90 -1.20
CA VAL A 85 -27.15 -0.01 -2.20
C VAL A 85 -27.53 -0.48 -3.61
N PRO A 86 -28.08 0.39 -4.48
CA PRO A 86 -28.30 0.06 -5.88
C PRO A 86 -27.02 -0.48 -6.52
N GLU A 87 -27.13 -1.62 -7.19
CA GLU A 87 -25.99 -2.35 -7.74
C GLU A 87 -24.99 -1.49 -8.55
N PRO A 88 -25.42 -0.59 -9.47
CA PRO A 88 -24.48 0.27 -10.19
C PRO A 88 -23.73 1.24 -9.27
N LEU A 89 -24.37 1.75 -8.23
CA LEU A 89 -23.75 2.64 -7.25
C LEU A 89 -22.74 1.87 -6.40
N ARG A 90 -23.09 0.65 -5.97
CA ARG A 90 -22.22 -0.25 -5.20
C ARG A 90 -20.96 -0.61 -5.98
N ILE A 91 -21.11 -0.97 -7.26
CA ILE A 91 -19.98 -1.32 -8.13
C ILE A 91 -19.09 -0.10 -8.35
N THR A 92 -19.67 1.05 -8.69
CA THR A 92 -18.90 2.27 -9.00
C THR A 92 -18.12 2.76 -7.78
N LEU A 93 -18.77 2.87 -6.62
CA LEU A 93 -18.11 3.28 -5.38
C LEU A 93 -17.13 2.22 -4.89
N GLY A 94 -17.43 0.93 -5.08
CA GLY A 94 -16.50 -0.16 -4.77
C GLY A 94 -15.23 -0.10 -5.60
N LEU A 95 -15.34 0.16 -6.90
CA LEU A 95 -14.20 0.37 -7.80
C LEU A 95 -13.44 1.67 -7.50
N LEU A 96 -14.14 2.71 -7.03
CA LEU A 96 -13.53 3.98 -6.66
C LEU A 96 -12.77 3.89 -5.34
N TRP A 97 -13.29 3.13 -4.38
CA TRP A 97 -12.65 2.89 -3.08
C TRP A 97 -11.46 1.94 -3.22
N TRP A 98 -11.72 0.70 -3.64
CA TRP A 98 -10.79 -0.39 -3.46
C TRP A 98 -9.61 -0.35 -4.45
N PRO A 99 -9.82 -0.42 -5.77
CA PRO A 99 -8.76 -0.13 -6.73
C PRO A 99 -8.21 1.29 -6.57
N GLY A 100 -9.08 2.28 -6.35
CA GLY A 100 -8.70 3.70 -6.34
C GLY A 100 -7.70 4.08 -5.26
N ILE A 101 -7.80 3.51 -4.04
CA ILE A 101 -6.88 3.83 -2.93
C ILE A 101 -5.42 3.44 -3.26
N CYS A 102 -5.21 2.50 -4.18
CA CYS A 102 -3.88 2.05 -4.59
C CYS A 102 -3.47 2.63 -5.96
N LEU A 103 -4.37 2.59 -6.95
CA LEU A 103 -4.06 2.95 -8.32
C LEU A 103 -3.95 4.47 -8.52
N PHE A 104 -4.81 5.27 -7.89
CA PHE A 104 -4.76 6.71 -8.08
C PHE A 104 -3.49 7.35 -7.52
N PRO A 105 -2.99 6.99 -6.32
CA PRO A 105 -1.70 7.50 -5.86
C PRO A 105 -0.55 7.12 -6.79
N LEU A 106 -0.51 5.88 -7.29
CA LEU A 106 0.52 5.45 -8.24
C LEU A 106 0.44 6.21 -9.57
N LEU A 107 -0.76 6.41 -10.11
CA LEU A 107 -0.99 7.22 -11.31
C LEU A 107 -0.58 8.68 -11.09
N ALA A 108 -0.92 9.27 -9.94
CA ALA A 108 -0.52 10.63 -9.59
C ALA A 108 1.00 10.76 -9.52
N MET A 109 1.70 9.79 -8.92
CA MET A 109 3.16 9.76 -8.89
C MET A 109 3.74 9.65 -10.30
N LEU A 110 3.24 8.69 -11.10
CA LEU A 110 3.72 8.47 -12.47
C LEU A 110 3.51 9.70 -13.36
N LEU A 111 2.32 10.28 -13.30
CA LEU A 111 1.97 11.48 -14.05
C LEU A 111 2.88 12.64 -13.63
N THR A 112 3.14 12.80 -12.32
CA THR A 112 4.02 13.86 -11.82
C THR A 112 5.44 13.68 -12.36
N GLU A 113 6.00 12.48 -12.22
CA GLU A 113 7.34 12.18 -12.72
C GLU A 113 7.47 12.34 -14.24
N LYS A 114 6.42 12.09 -15.02
CA LYS A 114 6.44 12.29 -16.49
C LYS A 114 6.24 13.74 -16.94
N THR A 115 5.45 14.52 -16.21
CA THR A 115 5.02 15.87 -16.67
C THR A 115 5.82 17.01 -16.04
N THR A 116 6.41 16.79 -14.87
CA THR A 116 7.38 17.74 -14.33
C THR A 116 8.70 17.54 -15.08
N ARG A 117 8.91 18.34 -16.15
CA ARG A 117 10.17 18.35 -16.91
C ARG A 117 11.36 18.50 -15.95
N PRO A 118 12.54 17.92 -16.27
CA PRO A 118 13.77 18.17 -15.52
C PRO A 118 13.98 19.68 -15.47
N SER A 119 13.86 20.25 -14.28
CA SER A 119 13.76 21.71 -14.09
C SER A 119 15.11 22.34 -13.77
N GLY A 120 16.21 21.67 -14.10
CA GLY A 120 17.56 22.18 -13.92
C GLY A 120 18.60 21.42 -14.75
N PRO A 121 19.78 22.03 -14.91
CA PRO A 121 20.93 21.34 -15.50
C PRO A 121 21.28 20.09 -14.67
N PRO A 122 21.75 19.01 -15.31
CA PRO A 122 22.16 17.81 -14.61
C PRO A 122 23.23 18.17 -13.57
N VAL A 123 22.98 17.92 -12.30
CA VAL A 123 24.00 18.11 -11.27
C VAL A 123 25.03 16.99 -11.47
N ALA A 124 26.28 17.34 -11.80
CA ALA A 124 27.32 16.38 -12.16
C ALA A 124 27.62 15.33 -11.06
N THR A 125 27.22 15.60 -9.81
CA THR A 125 27.35 14.67 -8.67
C THR A 125 26.24 13.61 -8.60
N LEU A 126 25.22 13.69 -9.45
CA LEU A 126 24.08 12.76 -9.51
C LEU A 126 24.33 11.64 -10.53
N ALA A 127 25.34 10.81 -10.27
CA ALA A 127 25.57 9.58 -11.03
C ALA A 127 24.29 8.71 -11.08
N PRO A 128 24.02 7.98 -12.19
CA PRO A 128 22.90 7.05 -12.28
C PRO A 128 23.02 6.00 -11.18
N ARG A 129 22.00 5.90 -10.32
CA ARG A 129 21.97 4.97 -9.17
C ARG A 129 21.05 3.79 -9.45
N GLY A 130 21.46 2.60 -9.01
CA GLY A 130 20.65 1.40 -9.12
C GLY A 130 19.43 1.40 -8.19
N THR A 131 18.43 0.57 -8.48
CA THR A 131 17.24 0.35 -7.60
C THR A 131 17.63 0.03 -6.15
N ARG A 132 18.72 -0.73 -5.97
CA ARG A 132 19.25 -1.18 -4.67
C ARG A 132 19.89 -0.05 -3.84
N GLU A 133 20.17 1.09 -4.45
CA GLU A 133 20.76 2.26 -3.81
C GLU A 133 19.69 3.28 -3.41
N LEU A 134 18.55 3.27 -4.10
CA LEU A 134 17.42 4.16 -3.83
C LEU A 134 16.47 3.63 -2.75
N ILE A 135 16.36 2.31 -2.60
CA ILE A 135 15.40 1.68 -1.68
C ILE A 135 16.16 0.89 -0.62
N PRO A 136 15.80 1.01 0.68
CA PRO A 136 16.39 0.15 1.73
C PRO A 136 16.23 -1.33 1.40
N ARG A 137 17.33 -2.09 1.50
CA ARG A 137 17.37 -3.52 1.13
C ARG A 137 16.33 -4.36 1.86
N TRP A 138 16.07 -4.06 3.13
CA TRP A 138 15.08 -4.77 3.95
C TRP A 138 13.67 -4.59 3.39
N LEU A 139 13.30 -3.37 2.99
CA LEU A 139 11.98 -3.05 2.45
C LEU A 139 11.78 -3.72 1.09
N LEU A 140 12.80 -3.67 0.24
CA LEU A 140 12.77 -4.35 -1.06
C LEU A 140 12.55 -5.86 -0.88
N ARG A 141 13.32 -6.53 0.00
CA ARG A 141 13.17 -7.97 0.26
C ARG A 141 11.79 -8.30 0.82
N PHE A 142 11.30 -7.51 1.78
CA PHE A 142 10.00 -7.73 2.40
C PHE A 142 8.86 -7.61 1.39
N VAL A 143 8.77 -6.47 0.68
CA VAL A 143 7.69 -6.24 -0.30
C VAL A 143 7.79 -7.23 -1.45
N SER A 144 9.00 -7.54 -1.96
CA SER A 144 9.16 -8.55 -3.02
C SER A 144 8.72 -9.94 -2.58
N SER A 145 8.97 -10.35 -1.34
CA SER A 145 8.52 -11.64 -0.81
C SER A 145 7.00 -11.72 -0.75
N ILE A 146 6.35 -10.64 -0.29
CA ILE A 146 4.89 -10.54 -0.24
C ILE A 146 4.29 -10.52 -1.65
N CYS A 147 4.88 -9.80 -2.59
CA CYS A 147 4.44 -9.81 -3.98
C CYS A 147 4.61 -11.19 -4.63
N LEU A 148 5.68 -11.93 -4.30
CA LEU A 148 5.87 -13.30 -4.78
C LEU A 148 4.77 -14.23 -4.25
N ILE A 149 4.46 -14.13 -2.95
CA ILE A 149 3.37 -14.90 -2.35
C ILE A 149 2.04 -14.53 -3.03
N ALA A 150 1.75 -13.23 -3.20
CA ALA A 150 0.55 -12.75 -3.88
C ALA A 150 0.43 -13.28 -5.33
N ALA A 151 1.54 -13.34 -6.06
CA ALA A 151 1.57 -13.89 -7.41
C ALA A 151 1.30 -15.41 -7.44
N LEU A 152 1.70 -16.13 -6.39
CA LEU A 152 1.48 -17.58 -6.26
C LEU A 152 0.11 -17.92 -5.64
N THR A 153 -0.57 -16.96 -5.02
CA THR A 153 -1.89 -17.17 -4.38
C THR A 153 -2.91 -17.89 -5.28
N PRO A 154 -3.05 -17.60 -6.59
CA PRO A 154 -3.99 -18.33 -7.44
C PRO A 154 -3.74 -19.85 -7.50
N LEU A 155 -2.50 -20.31 -7.35
CA LEU A 155 -2.17 -21.74 -7.36
C LEU A 155 -2.70 -22.46 -6.11
N ILE A 156 -2.79 -21.75 -4.98
CA ILE A 156 -3.29 -22.29 -3.70
C ILE A 156 -4.80 -22.56 -3.77
N LEU A 157 -5.52 -21.94 -4.72
CA LEU A 157 -6.97 -22.03 -4.85
C LEU A 157 -7.48 -23.27 -5.59
N VAL A 158 -6.61 -23.99 -6.31
CA VAL A 158 -7.00 -25.12 -7.17
C VAL A 158 -7.62 -26.27 -6.36
N SER A 159 -7.04 -26.60 -5.20
CA SER A 159 -7.52 -27.70 -4.35
C SER A 159 -8.80 -27.36 -3.56
N PRO A 160 -8.91 -26.21 -2.88
CA PRO A 160 -10.11 -25.85 -2.11
C PRO A 160 -11.37 -25.63 -2.97
N LEU A 161 -11.23 -25.09 -4.19
CA LEU A 161 -12.37 -24.87 -5.10
C LEU A 161 -12.99 -26.18 -5.61
N GLY A 162 -12.19 -27.25 -5.73
CA GLY A 162 -12.71 -28.59 -6.02
C GLY A 162 -13.46 -29.17 -4.83
N ALA A 163 -12.89 -29.05 -3.63
CA ALA A 163 -13.47 -29.58 -2.39
C ALA A 163 -14.86 -28.96 -2.08
N THR A 164 -15.03 -27.64 -2.26
CA THR A 164 -16.31 -26.97 -1.99
C THR A 164 -17.44 -27.41 -2.92
N ARG A 165 -17.15 -27.74 -4.18
CA ARG A 165 -18.15 -28.31 -5.10
C ARG A 165 -18.69 -29.64 -4.61
N ILE A 166 -17.81 -30.50 -4.10
CA ILE A 166 -18.17 -31.82 -3.57
C ILE A 166 -19.05 -31.69 -2.32
N MET A 167 -18.78 -30.69 -1.46
CA MET A 167 -19.58 -30.46 -0.25
C MET A 167 -20.99 -29.93 -0.54
N ARG A 168 -21.20 -29.17 -1.62
CA ARG A 168 -22.55 -28.75 -2.04
C ARG A 168 -23.42 -29.92 -2.53
N SER A 169 -22.82 -31.02 -2.99
CA SER A 169 -23.52 -32.22 -3.43
C SER A 169 -23.80 -33.24 -2.32
N ALA A 170 -23.38 -32.99 -1.07
CA ALA A 170 -23.60 -33.90 0.04
C ALA A 170 -24.99 -33.72 0.68
N ASN A 171 -25.57 -34.80 1.23
CA ASN A 171 -26.95 -34.85 1.74
C ASN A 171 -27.23 -33.92 2.94
N ASN A 172 -26.21 -33.47 3.67
CA ASN A 172 -26.34 -32.58 4.82
C ASN A 172 -25.48 -31.32 4.65
N PRO A 173 -25.84 -30.34 3.81
CA PRO A 173 -25.01 -29.15 3.60
C PRO A 173 -24.74 -28.38 4.92
N PRO A 174 -23.66 -27.58 5.00
CA PRO A 174 -23.30 -26.85 6.21
C PRO A 174 -24.45 -25.96 6.71
N THR A 175 -24.58 -25.86 8.03
CA THR A 175 -25.63 -25.09 8.69
C THR A 175 -25.43 -23.58 8.53
N VAL A 176 -24.18 -23.15 8.32
CA VAL A 176 -23.81 -21.77 8.02
C VAL A 176 -23.32 -21.65 6.59
N ASN A 177 -23.84 -20.64 5.86
CA ASN A 177 -23.36 -20.31 4.52
C ASN A 177 -21.99 -19.63 4.58
N TYR A 178 -20.93 -20.39 4.39
CA TYR A 178 -19.59 -19.86 4.18
C TYR A 178 -19.42 -19.49 2.70
N SER A 179 -19.58 -18.20 2.36
CA SER A 179 -19.41 -17.72 0.98
C SER A 179 -17.99 -17.97 0.47
N VAL A 180 -17.88 -18.55 -0.74
CA VAL A 180 -16.64 -18.80 -1.46
C VAL A 180 -16.81 -18.27 -2.88
N ASP A 181 -17.13 -16.99 -3.01
CA ASP A 181 -17.18 -16.35 -4.32
C ASP A 181 -15.76 -15.98 -4.74
N GLY A 182 -15.25 -16.66 -5.77
CA GLY A 182 -13.87 -16.48 -6.25
C GLY A 182 -13.68 -15.18 -7.04
N THR A 183 -14.76 -14.47 -7.36
CA THR A 183 -14.78 -13.26 -8.18
C THR A 183 -13.94 -12.13 -7.56
N ASP A 184 -14.02 -11.96 -6.25
CA ASP A 184 -13.27 -10.92 -5.51
C ASP A 184 -11.75 -11.12 -5.53
N ILE A 185 -11.31 -12.37 -5.64
CA ILE A 185 -9.88 -12.71 -5.71
C ILE A 185 -9.31 -12.29 -7.06
N TRP A 186 -10.04 -12.57 -8.14
CA TRP A 186 -9.60 -12.20 -9.48
C TRP A 186 -9.57 -10.68 -9.68
N MET A 187 -10.56 -9.97 -9.15
CA MET A 187 -10.56 -8.51 -9.10
C MET A 187 -9.33 -7.97 -8.33
N ALA A 188 -9.06 -8.49 -7.13
CA ALA A 188 -7.87 -8.11 -6.36
C ALA A 188 -6.57 -8.42 -7.12
N TYR A 189 -6.51 -9.56 -7.80
CA TYR A 189 -5.35 -9.99 -8.58
C TYR A 189 -5.07 -9.07 -9.77
N VAL A 190 -6.10 -8.68 -10.53
CA VAL A 190 -5.98 -7.72 -11.63
C VAL A 190 -5.47 -6.37 -11.11
N VAL A 191 -6.04 -5.87 -10.00
CA VAL A 191 -5.59 -4.62 -9.37
C VAL A 191 -4.12 -4.73 -8.94
N PHE A 192 -3.70 -5.85 -8.36
CA PHE A 192 -2.31 -6.11 -8.01
C PHE A 192 -1.37 -6.07 -9.22
N LEU A 193 -1.73 -6.72 -10.33
CA LEU A 193 -0.93 -6.70 -11.56
C LEU A 193 -0.78 -5.28 -12.12
N VAL A 194 -1.88 -4.53 -12.19
CA VAL A 194 -1.85 -3.14 -12.66
C VAL A 194 -1.00 -2.27 -11.73
N ALA A 195 -1.16 -2.42 -10.40
CA ALA A 195 -0.35 -1.70 -9.41
C ALA A 195 1.13 -2.05 -9.52
N ALA A 196 1.49 -3.31 -9.79
CA ALA A 196 2.87 -3.73 -10.00
C ALA A 196 3.49 -3.05 -11.23
N ILE A 197 2.76 -3.02 -12.35
CA ILE A 197 3.21 -2.34 -13.58
C ILE A 197 3.41 -0.84 -13.34
N LEU A 198 2.46 -0.18 -12.68
CA LEU A 198 2.56 1.24 -12.34
C LEU A 198 3.73 1.51 -11.39
N THR A 199 3.92 0.67 -10.38
CA THR A 199 5.03 0.80 -9.41
C THR A 199 6.38 0.68 -10.10
N VAL A 200 6.57 -0.34 -10.94
CA VAL A 200 7.79 -0.51 -11.74
C VAL A 200 8.01 0.70 -12.66
N SER A 201 6.93 1.22 -13.25
CA SER A 201 7.00 2.41 -14.11
C SER A 201 7.42 3.66 -13.34
N VAL A 202 6.85 3.91 -12.15
CA VAL A 202 7.24 5.02 -11.26
C VAL A 202 8.72 4.88 -10.91
N ILE A 203 9.14 3.72 -10.40
CA ILE A 203 10.54 3.48 -10.00
C ILE A 203 11.51 3.70 -11.17
N ARG A 204 11.18 3.19 -12.37
CA ARG A 204 12.01 3.39 -13.57
C ARG A 204 12.16 4.86 -13.96
N VAL A 205 11.07 5.63 -13.91
CA VAL A 205 11.14 7.07 -14.22
C VAL A 205 11.94 7.80 -13.13
N THR A 206 11.72 7.46 -11.86
CA THR A 206 12.43 8.05 -10.73
C THR A 206 13.94 7.77 -10.77
N ILE A 207 14.38 6.58 -11.20
CA ILE A 207 15.81 6.23 -11.39
C ILE A 207 16.44 7.08 -12.49
N ARG A 208 15.72 7.28 -13.61
CA ARG A 208 16.25 7.98 -14.78
C ARG A 208 16.34 9.50 -14.61
N ARG A 209 15.67 10.03 -13.58
CA ARG A 209 15.71 11.46 -13.26
C ARG A 209 17.14 11.88 -12.87
N ARG A 210 17.59 13.09 -13.24
CA ARG A 210 18.97 13.58 -13.00
C ARG A 210 19.06 14.93 -12.27
N ASP A 211 17.93 15.49 -11.85
CA ASP A 211 17.76 16.88 -11.37
C ASP A 211 17.57 17.01 -9.85
N ILE A 212 16.96 16.02 -9.18
CA ILE A 212 16.71 16.09 -7.73
C ILE A 212 17.90 15.54 -6.93
N ASP A 213 18.44 16.38 -6.04
CA ASP A 213 19.52 16.09 -5.09
C ASP A 213 19.07 15.07 -4.00
N PRO A 214 19.81 13.97 -3.75
CA PRO A 214 19.52 13.04 -2.66
C PRO A 214 19.72 13.62 -1.26
N ILE A 215 20.42 14.75 -1.10
CA ILE A 215 20.91 15.21 0.21
C ILE A 215 19.91 16.14 0.94
N THR A 216 18.82 16.57 0.30
CA THR A 216 17.79 17.36 1.02
C THR A 216 16.93 16.45 1.91
N GLY A 217 17.48 16.11 3.07
CA GLY A 217 16.88 15.27 4.11
C GLY A 217 15.64 15.86 4.79
N SER A 218 15.04 16.88 4.20
CA SER A 218 14.08 17.73 4.88
C SER A 218 12.68 17.09 4.97
N ASP A 219 12.31 16.24 4.00
CA ASP A 219 10.93 15.73 3.88
C ASP A 219 10.68 14.40 3.15
N GLY A 220 11.74 13.72 2.73
CA GLY A 220 11.64 12.42 2.07
C GLY A 220 10.90 12.44 0.73
N TRP A 221 10.80 13.56 0.01
CA TRP A 221 10.26 13.62 -1.38
C TRP A 221 11.36 13.51 -2.45
N SER A 222 12.54 12.99 -2.06
CA SER A 222 13.62 12.67 -2.98
C SER A 222 13.29 11.44 -3.84
N ARG A 223 14.17 11.12 -4.81
CA ARG A 223 14.03 9.92 -5.65
C ARG A 223 13.84 8.65 -4.83
N SER A 224 14.62 8.50 -3.76
CA SER A 224 14.49 7.38 -2.83
C SER A 224 13.11 7.33 -2.17
N GLY A 225 12.62 8.48 -1.70
CA GLY A 225 11.32 8.57 -1.06
C GLY A 225 10.14 8.33 -1.99
N THR A 226 10.19 8.77 -3.25
CA THR A 226 9.15 8.45 -4.24
C THR A 226 9.15 6.94 -4.56
N ALA A 227 10.32 6.33 -4.72
CA ALA A 227 10.44 4.89 -4.98
C ALA A 227 9.95 4.05 -3.78
N VAL A 228 10.31 4.44 -2.55
CA VAL A 228 9.82 3.81 -1.31
C VAL A 228 8.31 3.91 -1.20
N ARG A 229 7.72 5.09 -1.48
CA ARG A 229 6.27 5.27 -1.46
C ARG A 229 5.56 4.40 -2.48
N ALA A 230 6.07 4.32 -3.71
CA ALA A 230 5.50 3.45 -4.74
C ALA A 230 5.48 1.97 -4.29
N LEU A 231 6.57 1.49 -3.66
CA LEU A 231 6.61 0.14 -3.08
C LEU A 231 5.62 -0.05 -1.93
N CYS A 232 5.45 0.95 -1.06
CA CYS A 232 4.47 0.87 0.03
C CYS A 232 3.04 0.81 -0.49
N VAL A 233 2.72 1.53 -1.57
CA VAL A 233 1.39 1.43 -2.21
C VAL A 233 1.20 0.06 -2.87
N LEU A 234 2.24 -0.54 -3.47
CA LEU A 234 2.17 -1.89 -4.04
C LEU A 234 1.91 -2.98 -2.99
N TYR A 235 2.41 -2.79 -1.76
CA TYR A 235 2.17 -3.73 -0.67
C TYR A 235 0.66 -3.93 -0.40
N ILE A 236 -0.13 -2.85 -0.50
CA ILE A 236 -1.57 -2.87 -0.20
C ILE A 236 -2.31 -3.91 -1.06
N PRO A 237 -2.37 -3.82 -2.40
CA PRO A 237 -3.08 -4.80 -3.21
C PRO A 237 -2.45 -6.20 -3.12
N ALA A 238 -1.14 -6.32 -2.89
CA ALA A 238 -0.49 -7.62 -2.70
C ALA A 238 -0.99 -8.34 -1.43
N ALA A 239 -1.05 -7.61 -0.30
CA ALA A 239 -1.60 -8.13 0.95
C ALA A 239 -3.05 -8.59 0.78
N LEU A 240 -3.83 -7.83 0.02
CA LEU A 240 -5.26 -8.08 -0.17
C LEU A 240 -5.53 -9.29 -1.07
N VAL A 241 -4.70 -9.51 -2.11
CA VAL A 241 -4.72 -10.77 -2.88
C VAL A 241 -4.51 -11.97 -1.96
N ILE A 242 -3.53 -11.89 -1.05
CA ILE A 242 -3.24 -12.99 -0.13
C ILE A 242 -4.40 -13.19 0.85
N VAL A 243 -4.92 -12.13 1.47
CA VAL A 243 -6.06 -12.19 2.39
C VAL A 243 -7.26 -12.84 1.69
N ASN A 244 -7.66 -12.35 0.51
CA ASN A 244 -8.77 -12.91 -0.26
C ASN A 244 -8.49 -14.35 -0.70
N GLY A 245 -7.23 -14.68 -1.02
CA GLY A 245 -6.85 -16.06 -1.34
C GLY A 245 -6.95 -17.02 -0.15
N LEU A 246 -6.72 -16.53 1.06
CA LEU A 246 -6.80 -17.31 2.30
C LEU A 246 -8.24 -17.49 2.81
N THR A 247 -9.19 -16.64 2.41
CA THR A 247 -10.60 -16.81 2.79
C THR A 247 -11.21 -18.09 2.21
N VAL A 248 -10.79 -18.50 1.01
CA VAL A 248 -11.28 -19.73 0.35
C VAL A 248 -10.95 -20.99 1.15
N PRO A 249 -9.67 -21.34 1.43
CA PRO A 249 -9.36 -22.53 2.22
C PRO A 249 -9.87 -22.42 3.66
N ARG A 250 -9.91 -21.22 4.24
CA ARG A 250 -10.52 -20.99 5.56
C ARG A 250 -12.01 -21.37 5.57
N ASN A 251 -12.77 -20.84 4.62
CA ASN A 251 -14.22 -21.05 4.55
C ASN A 251 -14.54 -22.50 4.18
N ALA A 252 -13.73 -23.13 3.31
CA ALA A 252 -13.85 -24.55 3.00
C ALA A 252 -13.61 -25.43 4.24
N ALA A 253 -12.57 -25.15 5.04
CA ALA A 253 -12.28 -25.90 6.26
C ALA A 253 -13.41 -25.74 7.30
N LEU A 254 -13.91 -24.52 7.49
CA LEU A 254 -15.02 -24.26 8.42
C LEU A 254 -16.31 -24.93 7.97
N ALA A 255 -16.65 -24.86 6.68
CA ALA A 255 -17.81 -25.56 6.11
C ALA A 255 -17.73 -27.07 6.35
N TYR A 256 -16.55 -27.66 6.20
CA TYR A 256 -16.36 -29.09 6.45
C TYR A 256 -16.52 -29.48 7.91
N LEU A 257 -15.94 -28.70 8.82
CA LEU A 257 -16.09 -28.95 10.25
C LEU A 257 -17.55 -28.78 10.70
N ASP A 258 -18.26 -27.82 10.15
CA ASP A 258 -19.67 -27.58 10.45
C ASP A 258 -20.55 -28.74 9.95
N HIS A 259 -20.30 -29.23 8.73
CA HIS A 259 -20.93 -30.42 8.17
C HIS A 259 -20.79 -31.65 9.09
N ILE A 260 -19.56 -31.96 9.50
CA ILE A 260 -19.29 -33.12 10.37
C ILE A 260 -19.94 -32.93 11.76
N ARG A 261 -19.92 -31.71 12.31
CA ARG A 261 -20.56 -31.41 13.61
C ARG A 261 -22.08 -31.53 13.57
N ALA A 262 -22.69 -31.26 12.42
CA ALA A 262 -24.12 -31.44 12.19
C ALA A 262 -24.54 -32.91 11.98
N GLY A 263 -23.61 -33.87 12.10
CA GLY A 263 -23.87 -35.29 11.88
C GLY A 263 -23.75 -35.72 10.41
N GLY A 264 -23.13 -34.90 9.56
CA GLY A 264 -22.78 -35.27 8.19
C GLY A 264 -21.69 -36.35 8.12
N GLU A 265 -21.74 -37.16 7.07
CA GLU A 265 -20.75 -38.21 6.83
C GLU A 265 -19.42 -37.63 6.33
N SER A 266 -18.32 -38.36 6.54
CA SER A 266 -17.03 -37.96 5.98
C SER A 266 -17.06 -38.00 4.45
N ILE A 267 -16.69 -36.90 3.80
CA ILE A 267 -16.56 -36.84 2.34
C ILE A 267 -15.26 -37.50 1.90
N ASP A 268 -15.37 -38.56 1.10
CA ASP A 268 -14.23 -39.22 0.47
C ASP A 268 -13.47 -38.26 -0.46
N GLY A 269 -12.14 -38.30 -0.37
CA GLY A 269 -11.26 -37.42 -1.15
C GLY A 269 -11.16 -35.99 -0.60
N TRP A 270 -11.78 -35.66 0.54
CA TRP A 270 -11.58 -34.36 1.17
C TRP A 270 -10.11 -34.15 1.56
N PRO A 271 -9.48 -33.01 1.20
CA PRO A 271 -8.08 -32.77 1.52
C PRO A 271 -7.84 -32.83 3.04
N ARG A 272 -7.02 -33.77 3.51
CA ARG A 272 -6.77 -33.99 4.94
C ARG A 272 -6.30 -32.74 5.68
N TRP A 273 -5.55 -31.87 5.02
CA TRP A 273 -5.07 -30.61 5.61
C TRP A 273 -6.19 -29.57 5.84
N LEU A 274 -7.31 -29.66 5.09
CA LEU A 274 -8.52 -28.86 5.30
C LEU A 274 -9.45 -29.43 6.37
N ALA A 275 -9.29 -30.70 6.75
CA ALA A 275 -10.10 -31.38 7.77
C ALA A 275 -9.69 -31.01 9.21
N SER A 276 -9.36 -29.75 9.47
CA SER A 276 -8.97 -29.28 10.80
C SER A 276 -9.29 -27.79 10.96
N THR A 277 -9.22 -27.28 12.20
CA THR A 277 -9.37 -25.84 12.47
C THR A 277 -8.11 -25.03 12.13
N ALA A 278 -6.98 -25.69 11.87
CA ALA A 278 -5.69 -25.02 11.65
C ALA A 278 -5.71 -24.05 10.46
N PRO A 279 -6.24 -24.38 9.27
CA PRO A 279 -6.34 -23.44 8.14
C PRO A 279 -7.08 -22.17 8.49
N ALA A 280 -8.14 -22.25 9.30
CA ALA A 280 -8.91 -21.08 9.70
C ALA A 280 -8.11 -20.15 10.64
N TYR A 281 -7.42 -20.72 11.63
CA TYR A 281 -6.55 -19.95 12.53
C TYR A 281 -5.34 -19.35 11.81
N ILE A 282 -4.71 -20.11 10.90
CA ILE A 282 -3.58 -19.63 10.09
C ILE A 282 -4.04 -18.50 9.16
N ALA A 283 -5.20 -18.64 8.51
CA ALA A 283 -5.76 -17.60 7.65
C ALA A 283 -6.10 -16.32 8.44
N ASP A 284 -6.78 -16.44 9.58
CA ASP A 284 -7.11 -15.31 10.46
C ASP A 284 -5.84 -14.59 10.94
N GLY A 285 -4.85 -15.35 11.45
CA GLY A 285 -3.59 -14.81 11.95
C GLY A 285 -2.76 -14.14 10.86
N THR A 286 -2.63 -14.77 9.69
CA THR A 286 -1.91 -14.20 8.54
C THR A 286 -2.59 -12.93 8.04
N SER A 287 -3.93 -12.92 8.00
CA SER A 287 -4.69 -11.75 7.57
C SER A 287 -4.49 -10.56 8.52
N ALA A 288 -4.51 -10.80 9.83
CA ALA A 288 -4.22 -9.78 10.83
C ALA A 288 -2.79 -9.21 10.68
N MET A 289 -1.79 -10.08 10.47
CA MET A 289 -0.40 -9.65 10.24
C MET A 289 -0.24 -8.83 8.95
N LEU A 290 -0.93 -9.23 7.87
CA LEU A 290 -0.90 -8.51 6.60
C LEU A 290 -1.54 -7.13 6.72
N MET A 291 -2.67 -7.02 7.43
CA MET A 291 -3.34 -5.74 7.72
C MET A 291 -2.48 -4.82 8.61
N LEU A 292 -1.79 -5.37 9.61
CA LEU A 292 -0.81 -4.62 10.37
C LEU A 292 0.33 -4.11 9.46
N GLY A 293 0.78 -4.94 8.53
CA GLY A 293 1.75 -4.53 7.52
C GLY A 293 1.24 -3.41 6.60
N VAL A 294 -0.07 -3.33 6.31
CA VAL A 294 -0.66 -2.20 5.56
C VAL A 294 -0.52 -0.90 6.36
N VAL A 295 -0.81 -0.95 7.67
CA VAL A 295 -0.63 0.21 8.56
C VAL A 295 0.84 0.65 8.58
N VAL A 296 1.77 -0.29 8.71
CA VAL A 296 3.21 0.00 8.65
C VAL A 296 3.61 0.60 7.30
N ALA A 297 3.10 0.05 6.19
CA ALA A 297 3.36 0.58 4.84
C ALA A 297 2.83 2.00 4.67
N LEU A 298 1.67 2.33 5.23
CA LEU A 298 1.12 3.70 5.23
C LEU A 298 1.99 4.66 6.06
N VAL A 299 2.48 4.24 7.22
CA VAL A 299 3.40 5.04 8.04
C VAL A 299 4.72 5.29 7.31
N ILE A 300 5.30 4.26 6.68
CA ILE A 300 6.51 4.37 5.85
C ILE A 300 6.25 5.25 4.62
N PHE A 301 5.06 5.16 4.02
CA PHE A 301 4.66 6.03 2.93
C PHE A 301 4.63 7.51 3.37
N ALA A 302 4.12 7.79 4.58
CA ALA A 302 4.14 9.13 5.15
C ALA A 302 5.57 9.61 5.44
N ARG A 303 6.42 8.72 5.98
CA ARG A 303 7.81 9.00 6.38
C ARG A 303 8.77 7.95 5.79
N PRO A 304 9.21 8.11 4.54
CA PRO A 304 10.08 7.12 3.91
C PRO A 304 11.45 7.12 4.58
N PRO A 305 11.96 5.95 5.00
CA PRO A 305 13.30 5.82 5.57
C PRO A 305 14.36 6.16 4.53
N MET A 306 15.41 6.85 4.95
CA MET A 306 16.58 7.08 4.11
C MET A 306 17.47 5.83 4.07
N PRO A 307 17.95 5.43 2.87
CA PRO A 307 19.03 4.46 2.74
C PRO A 307 20.24 4.84 3.62
N ARG A 308 20.83 3.87 4.35
CA ARG A 308 22.02 4.11 5.20
C ARG A 308 23.18 4.78 4.44
N ALA A 309 23.38 4.43 3.17
CA ALA A 309 24.39 5.04 2.32
C ALA A 309 24.17 6.54 2.08
N LEU A 310 22.91 7.01 2.15
CA LEU A 310 22.54 8.43 2.03
C LEU A 310 22.62 9.17 3.36
N ALA A 311 22.31 8.49 4.46
CA ALA A 311 22.41 9.05 5.81
C ALA A 311 23.87 9.46 6.12
N LEU A 312 24.84 8.60 5.80
CA LEU A 312 26.26 8.85 6.03
C LEU A 312 26.82 10.02 5.23
N THR A 313 26.31 10.28 4.02
CA THR A 313 26.71 11.44 3.20
C THR A 313 26.03 12.75 3.62
N ALA A 314 24.92 12.68 4.36
CA ALA A 314 24.24 13.86 4.89
C ALA A 314 24.86 14.35 6.21
N GLU A 315 25.53 13.45 6.95
CA GLU A 315 26.22 13.76 8.21
C GLU A 315 27.64 14.31 8.00
N SER A 316 28.23 14.17 6.81
CA SER A 316 29.53 14.78 6.50
C SER A 316 29.37 16.29 6.31
N PRO A 317 30.05 17.14 7.11
CA PRO A 317 29.98 18.58 6.93
C PRO A 317 30.54 18.94 5.55
N ILE A 318 29.74 19.65 4.75
CA ILE A 318 30.21 20.26 3.51
C ILE A 318 31.34 21.21 3.91
N PRO A 319 32.59 21.02 3.43
CA PRO A 319 33.64 21.99 3.70
C PRO A 319 33.16 23.33 3.12
N ALA A 320 33.17 24.36 3.96
CA ALA A 320 32.83 25.71 3.55
C ALA A 320 33.58 26.04 2.26
N PRO A 321 32.95 26.74 1.30
CA PRO A 321 33.69 27.21 0.13
C PRO A 321 34.91 27.96 0.66
N HIS A 322 36.10 27.47 0.34
CA HIS A 322 37.33 28.18 0.60
C HIS A 322 37.18 29.55 -0.05
N HIS A 323 36.92 30.57 0.77
CA HIS A 323 37.05 31.95 0.37
C HIS A 323 38.53 32.12 0.10
N ASN A 324 38.90 32.02 -1.17
CA ASN A 324 40.24 32.33 -1.63
C ASN A 324 40.39 33.84 -1.41
N THR A 325 40.94 34.24 -0.27
CA THR A 325 41.26 35.63 0.10
C THR A 325 42.49 36.17 -0.66
N ASN A 326 42.87 35.53 -1.77
CA ASN A 326 44.00 35.91 -2.60
C ASN A 326 43.54 36.14 -4.05
N ASP A 327 42.46 36.89 -4.25
CA ASP A 327 42.23 37.54 -5.54
C ASP A 327 42.81 38.96 -5.47
N PRO A 328 44.00 39.22 -6.04
CA PRO A 328 44.63 40.54 -6.04
C PRO A 328 43.86 41.58 -6.87
N ASN A 329 42.69 41.23 -7.41
CA ASN A 329 41.80 42.13 -8.16
C ASN A 329 40.49 42.46 -7.44
N ASP A 330 40.35 42.22 -6.13
CA ASP A 330 39.17 42.69 -5.39
C ASP A 330 39.14 44.24 -5.35
N PRO A 331 38.18 44.90 -6.02
CA PRO A 331 38.10 46.36 -6.04
C PRO A 331 37.77 46.98 -4.68
N ASN A 332 37.45 46.18 -3.65
CA ASN A 332 37.17 46.68 -2.30
C ASN A 332 38.42 47.06 -1.49
N ASP A 333 39.62 46.60 -1.86
CA ASP A 333 40.85 46.90 -1.09
C ASP A 333 41.45 48.29 -1.39
N GLN A 334 40.94 49.01 -2.41
CA GLN A 334 41.37 50.39 -2.69
C GLN A 334 40.64 51.45 -1.86
N ALA A 335 39.65 51.07 -1.05
CA ALA A 335 38.93 52.02 -0.19
C ALA A 335 39.59 52.27 1.18
N ALA A 336 40.62 51.50 1.55
CA ALA A 336 41.31 51.63 2.84
C ALA A 336 42.65 52.40 2.78
N ALA A 337 43.04 52.93 1.62
CA ALA A 337 44.23 53.76 1.45
C ALA A 337 43.86 55.18 1.01
N ARG A 338 43.12 55.90 1.87
CA ARG A 338 43.07 57.35 1.93
C ARG A 338 43.13 57.79 3.39
#